data_AF-A0A9E3GL60-F1
#
_entry.id   AF-A0A9E3GL60-F1
#
_cell.length_a   1.000
_cell.length_b   1.000
_cell.length_c   1.000
_cell.angle_alpha   90.00
_cell.angle_beta   90.00
_cell.angle_gamma   90.00
#
_symmetry.space_group_name_H-M   'P 1'
#
loop_
_entity.id
_entity.type
_entity.pdbx_description
1 polymer ?
#
loop_
_entity_poly.entity_id
_entity_poly.type
_entity_poly.pdbx_seq_one_letter_code
_entity_poly.pdbx_strand_id
1 'polypeptide(L)'
;EKMGVDDPGFDAGFAQLRTEVLAHAEREEHEEHPMLEQAVDRDKLQQLAGVFRAAESMAPTHPHPKGPDTALGNMVVGPFAAVADRARDAIRAAAKR
;
A
#
# COMPACT_ATOMS: atom_id res chain seq x y z
N GLU A 1 -7.08 15.86 12.58
CA GLU A 1 -8.05 14.77 12.78
C GLU A 1 -9.43 15.40 12.92
N LYS A 2 -10.38 15.09 12.03
CA LYS A 2 -11.69 15.76 12.04
C LYS A 2 -12.82 14.92 12.65
N MET A 3 -12.61 13.61 12.87
CA MET A 3 -13.60 12.69 13.42
C MET A 3 -12.96 11.86 14.53
N GLY A 4 -13.19 12.25 15.78
CA GLY A 4 -12.78 11.47 16.94
C GLY A 4 -13.77 10.33 17.23
N VAL A 5 -13.45 9.46 18.19
CA VAL A 5 -14.32 8.34 18.57
C VAL A 5 -15.67 8.79 19.14
N ASP A 6 -15.73 10.01 19.68
CA ASP A 6 -16.97 10.61 20.21
C ASP A 6 -17.81 11.32 19.13
N ASP A 7 -17.35 11.34 17.88
CA ASP A 7 -18.09 11.96 16.78
C ASP A 7 -19.31 11.11 16.39
N PRO A 8 -20.52 11.71 16.24
CA PRO A 8 -21.72 10.96 15.86
C PRO A 8 -21.62 10.20 14.52
N GLY A 9 -20.72 10.62 13.63
CA GLY A 9 -20.45 9.96 12.35
C GLY A 9 -19.39 8.85 12.43
N PHE A 10 -18.71 8.68 13.57
CA PHE A 10 -17.60 7.73 13.72
C PHE A 10 -18.01 6.30 13.38
N ASP A 11 -19.10 5.80 13.98
CA ASP A 11 -19.54 4.41 13.79
C ASP A 11 -19.88 4.12 12.32
N ALA A 12 -20.54 5.08 11.64
CA ALA A 12 -20.89 4.94 10.23
C ALA A 12 -19.63 4.94 9.34
N GLY A 13 -18.68 5.85 9.59
CA GLY A 13 -17.42 5.90 8.87
C GLY A 13 -16.57 4.65 9.10
N PHE A 14 -16.51 4.15 10.33
CA PHE A 14 -15.76 2.94 10.68
C PHE A 14 -16.38 1.69 10.03
N ALA A 15 -17.71 1.60 9.98
CA ALA A 15 -18.39 0.52 9.28
C ALA A 15 -18.12 0.53 7.76
N GLN A 16 -18.09 1.73 7.15
CA GLN A 16 -17.70 1.89 5.75
C GLN A 16 -16.25 1.47 5.53
N LEU A 17 -15.30 1.98 6.33
CA LEU A 17 -13.89 1.61 6.25
C LEU A 17 -13.70 0.09 6.34
N ARG A 18 -14.36 -0.55 7.32
CA ARG A 18 -14.32 -2.02 7.48
C ARG A 18 -14.79 -2.72 6.20
N THR A 19 -15.89 -2.26 5.63
CA THR A 19 -16.46 -2.86 4.41
C THR A 19 -15.50 -2.75 3.24
N GLU A 20 -14.92 -1.56 3.04
CA GLU A 20 -13.99 -1.30 1.94
C GLU A 20 -12.68 -2.09 2.08
N VAL A 21 -12.11 -2.15 3.30
CA VAL A 21 -10.89 -2.92 3.58
C VAL A 21 -11.11 -4.41 3.35
N LEU A 22 -12.23 -4.96 3.81
CA LEU A 22 -12.52 -6.38 3.61
C LEU A 22 -12.78 -6.71 2.13
N ALA A 23 -13.54 -5.87 1.42
CA ALA A 23 -13.77 -6.05 0.00
C ALA A 23 -12.48 -5.93 -0.81
N HIS A 24 -11.54 -5.09 -0.38
CA HIS A 24 -10.22 -5.00 -1.00
C HIS A 24 -9.39 -6.26 -0.80
N ALA A 25 -9.27 -6.73 0.45
CA ALA A 25 -8.54 -7.95 0.76
C ALA A 25 -9.11 -9.16 0.01
N GLU A 26 -10.44 -9.28 -0.07
CA GLU A 26 -11.10 -10.36 -0.81
C GLU A 26 -10.70 -10.35 -2.30
N ARG A 27 -10.66 -9.18 -2.96
CA ARG A 27 -10.22 -9.08 -4.36
C ARG A 27 -8.74 -9.43 -4.52
N GLU A 28 -7.88 -8.95 -3.63
CA GLU A 28 -6.45 -9.28 -3.68
C GLU A 28 -6.24 -10.80 -3.57
N GLU A 29 -6.91 -11.46 -2.62
CA GLU A 29 -6.78 -12.90 -2.39
C GLU A 29 -7.33 -13.76 -3.52
N HIS A 30 -8.46 -13.38 -4.14
CA HIS A 30 -9.13 -14.20 -5.15
C HIS A 30 -8.73 -13.90 -6.59
N GLU A 31 -8.28 -12.68 -6.87
CA GLU A 31 -8.02 -12.22 -8.24
C GLU A 31 -6.54 -11.86 -8.42
N GLU A 32 -6.04 -10.92 -7.63
CA GLU A 32 -4.75 -10.28 -7.92
C GLU A 32 -3.54 -11.16 -7.53
N HIS A 33 -3.54 -11.75 -6.33
CA HIS A 33 -2.46 -12.63 -5.88
C HIS A 33 -2.32 -13.89 -6.75
N PRO A 34 -3.41 -14.62 -7.09
CA PRO A 34 -3.29 -15.75 -8.00
C PRO A 34 -2.74 -15.37 -9.38
N MET A 35 -3.10 -14.20 -9.90
CA MET A 35 -2.55 -13.70 -11.17
C MET A 35 -1.04 -13.41 -11.05
N LEU A 36 -0.60 -12.82 -9.94
CA LEU A 36 0.83 -12.60 -9.67
C LEU A 36 1.62 -13.91 -9.56
N GLU A 37 1.07 -14.91 -8.86
CA GLU A 37 1.70 -16.24 -8.73
C GLU A 37 1.83 -16.96 -10.08
N GLN A 38 0.84 -16.80 -10.97
CA GLN A 38 0.85 -17.42 -12.29
C GLN A 38 1.78 -16.70 -13.28
N ALA A 39 1.89 -15.38 -13.20
CA ALA A 39 2.59 -14.56 -14.18
C ALA A 39 4.05 -14.26 -13.84
N VAL A 40 4.48 -14.50 -12.59
CA VAL A 40 5.81 -14.10 -12.11
C VAL A 40 6.57 -15.29 -11.53
N ASP A 41 7.81 -15.47 -11.98
CA ASP A 41 8.66 -16.56 -11.48
C ASP A 41 8.92 -16.45 -9.97
N ARG A 42 9.02 -17.62 -9.32
CA ARG A 42 9.20 -17.72 -7.86
C ARG A 42 10.40 -16.94 -7.32
N ASP A 43 11.54 -17.00 -8.00
CA ASP A 43 12.74 -16.25 -7.59
C ASP A 43 12.50 -14.75 -7.67
N LYS A 44 11.72 -14.30 -8.65
CA LYS A 44 11.35 -12.90 -8.79
C LYS A 44 10.36 -12.46 -7.71
N LEU A 45 9.38 -13.29 -7.36
CA LEU A 45 8.48 -13.04 -6.23
C LEU A 45 9.24 -12.90 -4.91
N GLN A 46 10.26 -13.73 -4.66
CA GLN A 46 11.10 -13.62 -3.46
C GLN A 46 11.87 -12.29 -3.40
N GLN A 47 12.41 -11.82 -4.53
CA GLN A 47 13.04 -10.50 -4.60
C GLN A 47 12.05 -9.38 -4.31
N LEU A 48 10.85 -9.45 -4.91
CA LEU A 48 9.80 -8.46 -4.72
C LEU A 48 9.28 -8.44 -3.27
N ALA A 49 9.22 -9.58 -2.59
CA ALA A 49 8.87 -9.64 -1.17
C ALA A 49 9.86 -8.83 -0.29
N GLY A 50 11.16 -8.83 -0.63
CA GLY A 50 12.15 -7.99 0.05
C GLY A 50 11.92 -6.50 -0.15
N VAL A 51 11.57 -6.11 -1.39
CA VAL A 51 11.23 -4.71 -1.73
C VAL A 51 9.96 -4.28 -1.02
N PHE A 52 8.93 -5.13 -0.99
CA PHE A 52 7.65 -4.87 -0.34
C PHE A 52 7.84 -4.59 1.16
N ARG A 53 8.56 -5.45 1.88
CA ARG A 53 8.84 -5.27 3.31
C ARG A 53 9.66 -4.01 3.61
N ALA A 54 10.60 -3.66 2.73
CA ALA A 54 11.36 -2.43 2.87
C ALA A 54 10.44 -1.20 2.73
N ALA A 55 9.55 -1.19 1.73
CA ALA A 55 8.56 -0.14 1.55
C ALA A 55 7.61 -0.03 2.75
N GLU A 56 7.10 -1.16 3.26
CA GLU A 56 6.26 -1.24 4.46
C GLU A 56 6.96 -0.63 5.68
N SER A 57 8.24 -0.96 5.91
CA SER A 57 9.02 -0.42 7.04
C SER A 57 9.25 1.10 6.98
N MET A 58 9.14 1.68 5.78
CA MET A 58 9.29 3.12 5.54
C MET A 58 7.95 3.85 5.50
N ALA A 59 6.83 3.12 5.53
CA ALA A 59 5.51 3.70 5.51
C ALA A 59 5.24 4.45 6.83
N PRO A 60 4.56 5.62 6.78
CA PRO A 60 4.17 6.32 8.00
C PRO A 60 3.31 5.47 8.93
N THR A 61 3.68 5.41 10.21
CA THR A 61 2.92 4.67 11.23
C THR A 61 1.83 5.49 11.92
N HIS A 62 1.70 6.77 11.56
CA HIS A 62 0.72 7.69 12.14
C HIS A 62 0.05 8.55 11.06
N PRO A 63 -1.22 8.95 11.25
CA PRO A 63 -1.92 9.86 10.34
C PRO A 63 -1.13 11.16 10.20
N HIS A 64 -0.77 11.53 8.97
CA HIS A 64 -0.13 12.81 8.71
C HIS A 64 -1.19 13.92 8.66
N PRO A 65 -1.30 14.80 9.66
CA PRO A 65 -2.42 15.75 9.76
C PRO A 65 -2.40 16.86 8.70
N LYS A 66 -1.31 16.95 7.94
CA LYS A 66 -1.07 17.91 6.86
C LYS A 66 -0.88 17.22 5.50
N GLY A 67 -1.12 15.92 5.43
CA GLY A 67 -1.13 15.18 4.18
C GLY A 67 -2.38 15.57 3.37
N PRO A 68 -2.28 15.67 2.04
CA PRO A 68 -3.44 15.92 1.19
C PRO A 68 -4.40 14.72 1.20
N ASP A 69 -5.63 14.94 1.68
CA ASP A 69 -6.71 13.95 1.81
C ASP A 69 -7.38 13.56 0.47
N THR A 70 -6.64 13.54 -0.64
CA THR A 70 -7.16 13.18 -1.97
C THR A 70 -6.32 12.07 -2.59
N ALA A 71 -6.91 11.22 -3.43
CA ALA A 71 -6.18 10.13 -4.11
C ALA A 71 -4.95 10.64 -4.88
N LEU A 72 -5.07 11.82 -5.53
CA LEU A 72 -3.96 12.50 -6.18
C LEU A 72 -2.96 13.07 -5.15
N GLY A 73 -3.47 13.58 -4.03
CA GLY A 73 -2.69 14.02 -2.89
C GLY A 73 -1.77 12.94 -2.33
N ASN A 74 -2.31 11.76 -2.03
CA ASN A 74 -1.56 10.59 -1.58
C ASN A 74 -0.48 10.17 -2.60
N MET A 75 -0.71 10.45 -3.89
CA MET A 75 0.25 10.25 -4.98
C MET A 75 1.34 11.35 -5.06
N VAL A 76 1.03 12.58 -4.63
CA VAL A 76 1.87 13.79 -4.74
C VAL A 76 2.69 14.08 -3.48
N VAL A 77 2.33 13.52 -2.31
CA VAL A 77 3.30 13.43 -1.21
C VAL A 77 4.43 12.53 -1.69
N GLY A 78 5.64 13.09 -1.74
CA GLY A 78 6.81 12.52 -2.42
C GLY A 78 7.34 11.12 -2.04
N PRO A 79 6.83 10.36 -1.03
CA PRO A 79 7.34 9.02 -0.78
C PRO A 79 6.96 7.97 -1.83
N PHE A 80 5.77 7.98 -2.45
CA PHE A 80 5.40 6.85 -3.32
C PHE A 80 6.09 6.86 -4.68
N ALA A 81 6.34 8.03 -5.27
CA ALA A 81 7.19 8.13 -6.46
C ALA A 81 8.65 7.78 -6.12
N ALA A 82 9.18 8.23 -4.98
CA ALA A 82 10.53 7.89 -4.53
C ALA A 82 10.68 6.43 -4.08
N VAL A 83 9.62 5.81 -3.55
CA VAL A 83 9.54 4.37 -3.23
C VAL A 83 9.38 3.56 -4.51
N ALA A 84 8.60 4.01 -5.49
CA ALA A 84 8.52 3.38 -6.80
C ALA A 84 9.87 3.44 -7.54
N ASP A 85 10.57 4.58 -7.48
CA ASP A 85 11.90 4.72 -8.08
C ASP A 85 12.96 3.91 -7.33
N ARG A 86 12.93 3.89 -5.98
CA ARG A 86 13.78 2.99 -5.18
C ARG A 86 13.46 1.52 -5.36
N ALA A 87 12.19 1.15 -5.51
CA ALA A 87 11.76 -0.20 -5.83
C ALA A 87 12.27 -0.60 -7.22
N ARG A 88 12.17 0.31 -8.20
CA ARG A 88 12.71 0.13 -9.55
C ARG A 88 14.23 -0.02 -9.56
N ASP A 89 14.93 0.79 -8.77
CA ASP A 89 16.39 0.73 -8.62
C ASP A 89 16.85 -0.53 -7.87
N ALA A 90 16.13 -0.95 -6.82
CA ALA A 90 16.37 -2.20 -6.11
C ALA A 90 16.13 -3.41 -7.03
N ILE A 91 15.07 -3.38 -7.85
CA ILE A 91 14.78 -4.38 -8.88
C ILE A 91 15.90 -4.43 -9.94
N ARG A 92 16.39 -3.27 -10.40
CA ARG A 92 17.50 -3.18 -11.36
C ARG A 92 18.83 -3.67 -10.77
N ALA A 93 19.11 -3.37 -9.51
CA ALA A 93 20.30 -3.83 -8.81
C ALA A 93 20.27 -5.35 -8.57
N ALA A 94 19.10 -5.91 -8.23
CA ALA A 94 18.90 -7.35 -8.07
C ALA A 94 18.98 -8.12 -9.41
N ALA A 95 18.58 -7.50 -10.53
CA ALA A 95 18.64 -8.11 -11.86
C ALA A 95 20.04 -8.06 -12.52
N LYS A 96 21.01 -7.35 -11.93
CA LYS A 96 22.37 -7.15 -12.46
C LYS A 96 23.42 -8.03 -11.78
N ARG A 97 22.99 -8.98 -10.95
CA ARG A 97 23.82 -10.01 -10.30
C ARG A 97 23.61 -11.36 -10.95
#